data_AF-A0A7S7ZF22-F1
#
_entry.id   AF-A0A7S7ZF22-F1
#
_cell.length_a   1.000
_cell.length_b   1.000
_cell.length_c   1.000
_cell.angle_alpha   90.00
_cell.angle_beta   90.00
_cell.angle_gamma   90.00
#
_symmetry.space_group_name_H-M   'P 1'
#
loop_
_entity.id
_entity.type
_entity.pdbx_description
1 polymer ?
#
loop_
_entity_poly.entity_id
_entity_poly.type
_entity_poly.pdbx_seq_one_letter_code
_entity_poly.pdbx_strand_id
1 'polypeptide(L)'
;MWQRLPFRTQLFLPLGLSFLAALALGGVLLQAFATGQLADESEPGRRSTQTMAVALNSALAASDHPRKVLDAFVQSLAPSSDIQFRPVEAGSVPPAKDSLRDVHGVPRWFIDLIAIPDMDAASPVIIDGRHVGDIVFTPDLSADLFEKWIGLLALASLIAVLMVLTGTIAYLFAGSALRPLQSLGAGLTRMRRGDYATPIPVAGPSEIRKSCEEANALATTLAQLSQDNRDLLHRLVSLQDDERRDLARELHDELGPLLFSIRAGTIALTEASPQTGHLGNSVQEVMRSVEALQQTNRRILDRLRPLYIEELGLEASLQTLLRNFRRQAPHIGLAATIDPGLNGVEGPRAQTVYRVIQEALTNVLRHAGARNVHVEAAISGDALAIEVCDDGGGFPADNVFGRGLTGMHERVRALSGSLSLLRADERTYVRCRLPLGEVPIST
;
A
#
# COMPACT_ATOMS: atom_id res chain seq x y z
N MET A 1 5.48 -13.11 22.24
CA MET A 1 6.13 -14.32 21.66
C MET A 1 5.43 -14.82 20.39
N TRP A 2 4.10 -14.85 20.33
CA TRP A 2 3.33 -15.36 19.17
C TRP A 2 3.70 -14.73 17.81
N GLN A 3 3.82 -13.39 17.74
CA GLN A 3 4.12 -12.66 16.50
C GLN A 3 5.53 -12.91 15.90
N ARG A 4 6.45 -13.55 16.65
CA ARG A 4 7.80 -13.86 16.15
C ARG A 4 7.92 -15.27 15.54
N LEU A 5 6.88 -16.08 15.68
CA LEU A 5 6.88 -17.44 15.14
C LEU A 5 6.60 -17.43 13.63
N PRO A 6 7.25 -18.31 12.86
CA PRO A 6 6.89 -18.52 11.45
C PRO A 6 5.39 -18.80 11.32
N PHE A 7 4.73 -18.26 10.30
CA PHE A 7 3.29 -18.43 10.05
C PHE A 7 2.85 -19.90 10.08
N ARG A 8 3.71 -20.81 9.57
CA ARG A 8 3.47 -22.26 9.61
C ARG A 8 3.32 -22.78 11.05
N THR A 9 4.16 -22.33 11.96
CA THR A 9 4.11 -22.70 13.38
C THR A 9 2.86 -22.15 14.06
N GLN A 10 2.46 -20.92 13.74
CA GLN A 10 1.20 -20.34 14.25
C GLN A 10 -0.04 -21.12 13.76
N LEU A 11 0.05 -21.75 12.59
CA LEU A 11 -1.03 -22.54 12.00
C LEU A 11 -1.11 -23.95 12.60
N PHE A 12 0.02 -24.63 12.79
CA PHE A 12 0.05 -26.01 13.28
C PHE A 12 -0.09 -26.13 14.81
N LEU A 13 0.35 -25.14 15.57
CA LEU A 13 0.27 -25.16 17.03
C LEU A 13 -1.17 -25.29 17.58
N PRO A 14 -2.17 -24.47 17.15
CA PRO A 14 -3.54 -24.61 17.63
C PRO A 14 -4.19 -25.92 17.15
N LEU A 15 -3.83 -26.40 15.96
CA LEU A 15 -4.33 -27.67 15.42
C LEU A 15 -3.86 -28.86 16.28
N GLY A 16 -2.57 -28.89 16.62
CA GLY A 16 -2.01 -29.90 17.52
C GLY A 16 -2.58 -29.81 18.94
N LEU A 17 -2.79 -28.59 19.45
CA LEU A 17 -3.42 -28.39 20.76
C LEU A 17 -4.87 -28.91 20.77
N SER A 18 -5.65 -28.62 19.73
CA SER A 18 -7.02 -29.12 19.59
C SER A 18 -7.08 -30.64 19.52
N PHE A 19 -6.08 -31.28 18.89
CA PHE A 19 -5.99 -32.74 18.84
C PHE A 19 -5.74 -33.34 20.23
N LEU A 20 -4.78 -32.78 20.98
CA LEU A 20 -4.52 -33.23 22.35
C LEU A 20 -5.73 -33.01 23.26
N ALA A 21 -6.43 -31.89 23.12
CA ALA A 21 -7.66 -31.62 23.86
C ALA A 21 -8.79 -32.60 23.48
N ALA A 22 -8.95 -32.93 22.20
CA ALA A 22 -9.94 -33.90 21.74
C ALA A 22 -9.64 -35.32 22.24
N LEU A 23 -8.37 -35.74 22.27
CA LEU A 23 -7.97 -37.02 22.86
C LEU A 23 -8.23 -37.06 24.37
N ALA A 24 -7.89 -35.99 25.09
CA ALA A 24 -8.15 -35.90 26.52
C ALA A 24 -9.66 -35.95 26.83
N LEU A 25 -10.47 -35.19 26.08
CA LEU A 25 -11.92 -35.21 26.23
C LEU A 25 -12.52 -36.58 25.87
N GLY A 26 -12.02 -37.22 24.81
CA GLY A 26 -12.41 -38.58 24.42
C GLY A 26 -12.12 -39.60 25.51
N GLY A 27 -10.97 -39.50 26.18
CA GLY A 27 -10.64 -40.33 27.34
C GLY A 27 -11.58 -40.10 28.53
N VAL A 28 -11.91 -38.84 28.84
CA VAL A 28 -12.86 -38.50 29.91
C VAL A 28 -14.27 -39.02 29.60
N LEU A 29 -14.75 -38.84 28.37
CA LEU A 29 -16.05 -39.35 27.93
C LEU A 29 -16.10 -40.87 27.98
N LEU A 30 -15.03 -41.54 27.53
CA LEU A 30 -14.92 -42.98 27.61
C LEU A 30 -15.04 -43.46 29.07
N GLN A 31 -14.33 -42.82 29.99
CA GLN A 31 -14.41 -43.18 31.41
C GLN A 31 -15.82 -42.99 31.98
N ALA A 32 -16.48 -41.88 31.66
CA ALA A 32 -17.83 -41.59 32.16
C ALA A 32 -18.90 -42.55 31.60
N PHE A 33 -18.87 -42.83 30.30
CA PHE A 33 -19.89 -43.64 29.64
C PHE A 33 -19.63 -45.15 29.75
N ALA A 34 -18.38 -45.60 29.65
CA ALA A 34 -18.07 -47.04 29.75
C ALA A 34 -18.43 -47.58 31.13
N THR A 35 -18.15 -46.83 32.20
CA THR A 35 -18.50 -47.24 33.57
C THR A 35 -20.01 -47.44 33.76
N GLY A 36 -20.81 -46.50 33.24
CA GLY A 36 -22.28 -46.59 33.33
C GLY A 36 -22.85 -47.73 32.47
N GLN A 37 -22.34 -47.88 31.25
CA GLN A 37 -22.80 -48.93 30.34
C GLN A 37 -22.49 -50.34 30.86
N LEU A 38 -21.27 -50.55 31.40
CA LEU A 38 -20.89 -51.82 32.03
C LEU A 38 -21.75 -52.14 33.26
N ALA A 39 -22.13 -51.13 34.04
CA ALA A 39 -23.07 -51.31 35.16
C ALA A 39 -24.44 -51.76 34.67
N ASP A 40 -25.01 -51.08 33.67
CA ASP A 40 -26.34 -51.39 33.12
C ASP A 40 -26.39 -52.77 32.45
N GLU A 41 -25.35 -53.17 31.71
CA GLU A 41 -25.25 -54.48 31.05
C GLU A 41 -25.14 -55.64 32.05
N SER A 42 -24.49 -55.42 33.20
CA SER A 42 -24.30 -56.42 34.26
C SER A 42 -25.50 -56.58 35.21
N GLU A 43 -26.40 -55.61 35.25
CA GLU A 43 -27.50 -55.52 36.22
C GLU A 43 -28.53 -56.67 36.13
N PRO A 44 -28.94 -57.15 34.93
CA PRO A 44 -29.79 -58.33 34.82
C PRO A 44 -29.14 -59.60 35.39
N GLY A 45 -27.83 -59.76 35.18
CA GLY A 45 -27.05 -60.88 35.71
C GLY A 45 -26.97 -60.86 37.23
N ARG A 46 -26.75 -59.67 37.82
CA ARG A 46 -26.83 -59.45 39.27
C ARG A 46 -28.20 -59.82 39.84
N ARG A 47 -29.28 -59.33 39.24
CA ARG A 47 -30.66 -59.63 39.69
C ARG A 47 -30.98 -61.13 39.60
N SER A 48 -30.54 -61.79 38.54
CA SER A 48 -30.70 -63.25 38.40
C SER A 48 -29.94 -63.99 39.49
N THR A 49 -28.69 -63.60 39.77
CA THR A 49 -27.86 -64.17 40.84
C THR A 49 -28.51 -64.05 42.22
N GLN A 50 -29.04 -62.86 42.55
CA GLN A 50 -29.77 -62.65 43.81
C GLN A 50 -31.03 -63.52 43.89
N THR A 51 -31.79 -63.61 42.81
CA THR A 51 -33.02 -64.42 42.75
C THR A 51 -32.68 -65.91 42.92
N MET A 52 -31.63 -66.40 42.26
CA MET A 52 -31.16 -67.78 42.38
C MET A 52 -30.66 -68.07 43.80
N ALA A 53 -29.94 -67.15 44.44
CA ALA A 53 -29.47 -67.32 45.82
C ALA A 53 -30.63 -67.39 46.82
N VAL A 54 -31.65 -66.54 46.68
CA VAL A 54 -32.87 -66.58 47.52
C VAL A 54 -33.61 -67.91 47.31
N ALA A 55 -33.75 -68.36 46.05
CA ALA A 55 -34.42 -69.62 45.73
C ALA A 55 -33.63 -70.82 46.27
N LEU A 56 -32.31 -70.82 46.15
CA LEU A 56 -31.44 -71.88 46.68
C LEU A 56 -31.52 -71.95 48.20
N ASN A 57 -31.38 -70.83 48.91
CA ASN A 57 -31.51 -70.79 50.36
C ASN A 57 -32.88 -71.31 50.82
N SER A 58 -33.95 -70.96 50.09
CA SER A 58 -35.30 -71.47 50.39
C SER A 58 -35.41 -72.99 50.17
N ALA A 59 -34.78 -73.52 49.11
CA ALA A 59 -34.75 -74.95 48.82
C ALA A 59 -33.89 -75.73 49.84
N LEU A 60 -32.77 -75.16 50.28
CA LEU A 60 -31.89 -75.73 51.30
C LEU A 60 -32.61 -75.82 52.65
N ALA A 61 -33.33 -74.77 53.05
CA ALA A 61 -34.09 -74.74 54.30
C ALA A 61 -35.26 -75.75 54.35
N ALA A 62 -35.82 -76.13 53.19
CA ALA A 62 -36.94 -77.06 53.09
C ALA A 62 -36.52 -78.52 52.83
N SER A 63 -35.22 -78.81 52.65
CA SER A 63 -34.72 -80.14 52.29
C SER A 63 -34.25 -80.93 53.50
N ASP A 64 -34.55 -82.23 53.53
CA ASP A 64 -34.00 -83.16 54.53
C ASP A 64 -32.49 -83.44 54.31
N HIS A 65 -31.94 -83.09 53.15
CA HIS A 65 -30.53 -83.33 52.78
C HIS A 65 -29.89 -82.09 52.09
N PRO A 66 -29.74 -80.97 52.80
CA PRO A 66 -29.35 -79.68 52.21
C PRO A 66 -27.99 -79.72 51.49
N ARG A 67 -27.02 -80.50 51.99
CA ARG A 67 -25.71 -80.64 51.34
C ARG A 67 -25.79 -81.28 49.95
N LYS A 68 -26.63 -82.31 49.77
CA LYS A 68 -26.80 -82.96 48.46
C LYS A 68 -27.45 -82.01 47.44
N VAL A 69 -28.36 -81.15 47.90
CA VAL A 69 -29.01 -80.13 47.05
C VAL A 69 -28.01 -79.05 46.65
N LEU A 70 -27.16 -78.60 47.58
CA LEU A 70 -26.08 -77.67 47.28
C LEU A 70 -25.09 -78.27 46.27
N ASP A 71 -24.64 -79.50 46.47
CA ASP A 71 -23.70 -80.18 45.57
C ASP A 71 -24.30 -80.35 44.16
N ALA A 72 -25.59 -80.72 44.07
CA ALA A 72 -26.30 -80.82 42.79
C ALA A 72 -26.44 -79.46 42.10
N PHE A 73 -26.70 -78.39 42.86
CA PHE A 73 -26.76 -77.02 42.34
C PHE A 73 -25.40 -76.56 41.81
N VAL A 74 -24.33 -76.78 42.57
CA VAL A 74 -22.96 -76.44 42.16
C VAL A 74 -22.55 -77.23 40.91
N GLN A 75 -22.94 -78.50 40.79
CA GLN A 75 -22.71 -79.30 39.58
C GLN A 75 -23.57 -78.83 38.38
N SER A 76 -24.73 -78.23 38.63
CA SER A 76 -25.59 -77.67 37.59
C SER A 76 -25.09 -76.33 37.05
N LEU A 77 -24.29 -75.60 37.84
CA LEU A 77 -23.57 -74.41 37.38
C LEU A 77 -22.45 -74.88 36.45
N ALA A 78 -22.59 -74.56 35.15
CA ALA A 78 -21.58 -74.89 34.16
C ALA A 78 -20.25 -74.13 34.46
N PRO A 79 -19.08 -74.66 34.06
CA PRO A 79 -17.80 -73.96 34.25
C PRO A 79 -17.73 -72.57 33.59
N SER A 80 -18.64 -72.28 32.64
CA SER A 80 -18.70 -71.05 31.85
C SER A 80 -19.88 -70.15 32.21
N SER A 81 -20.56 -70.36 33.35
CA SER A 81 -21.60 -69.42 33.80
C SER A 81 -20.99 -68.24 34.53
N ASP A 82 -21.52 -67.05 34.29
CA ASP A 82 -21.18 -65.82 35.04
C ASP A 82 -21.51 -65.91 36.54
N ILE A 83 -22.16 -67.00 36.97
CA ILE A 83 -22.54 -67.28 38.36
C ILE A 83 -21.66 -68.42 38.87
N GLN A 84 -20.97 -68.19 39.99
CA GLN A 84 -20.10 -69.17 40.63
C GLN A 84 -20.45 -69.30 42.12
N PHE A 85 -20.39 -70.52 42.64
CA PHE A 85 -20.44 -70.77 44.08
C PHE A 85 -19.03 -70.80 44.65
N ARG A 86 -18.76 -69.97 45.66
CA ARG A 86 -17.49 -69.94 46.38
C ARG A 86 -17.70 -70.42 47.81
N PRO A 87 -17.03 -71.51 48.25
CA PRO A 87 -17.12 -71.96 49.63
C PRO A 87 -16.43 -70.96 50.57
N VAL A 88 -16.89 -70.88 51.82
CA VAL A 88 -16.38 -69.93 52.84
C VAL A 88 -14.86 -70.07 53.11
N GLU A 89 -14.31 -71.25 52.82
CA GLU A 89 -12.88 -71.58 52.96
C GLU A 89 -12.00 -70.93 51.87
N ALA A 90 -12.59 -70.46 50.76
CA ALA A 90 -11.87 -69.90 49.61
C ALA A 90 -11.48 -68.41 49.76
N GLY A 91 -11.77 -67.78 50.90
CA GLY A 91 -11.45 -66.38 51.19
C GLY A 91 -12.33 -65.36 50.44
N SER A 92 -12.02 -64.07 50.60
CA SER A 92 -12.76 -62.97 49.97
C SER A 92 -12.67 -63.02 48.44
N VAL A 93 -13.70 -62.51 47.77
CA VAL A 93 -13.72 -62.38 46.30
C VAL A 93 -12.54 -61.50 45.87
N PRO A 94 -11.65 -61.97 44.97
CA PRO A 94 -10.61 -61.10 44.41
C PRO A 94 -11.28 -59.99 43.58
N PRO A 95 -10.75 -58.75 43.61
CA PRO A 95 -11.36 -57.64 42.90
C PRO A 95 -11.46 -57.96 41.40
N ALA A 96 -12.58 -57.61 40.76
CA ALA A 96 -12.84 -57.91 39.35
C ALA A 96 -11.72 -57.46 38.39
N LYS A 97 -10.95 -56.42 38.76
CA LYS A 97 -9.77 -55.96 38.00
C LYS A 97 -8.61 -56.97 37.95
N ASP A 98 -8.44 -57.81 38.96
CA ASP A 98 -7.33 -58.77 39.03
C ASP A 98 -7.55 -59.96 38.09
N SER A 99 -8.80 -60.37 37.88
CA SER A 99 -9.18 -61.40 36.89
C SER A 99 -9.10 -60.92 35.45
N LEU A 100 -9.00 -59.60 35.22
CA LEU A 100 -8.96 -58.99 33.88
C LEU A 100 -7.54 -58.64 33.40
N ARG A 101 -6.51 -58.95 34.18
CA ARG A 101 -5.10 -58.58 33.88
C ARG A 101 -4.49 -59.23 32.64
N ASP A 102 -5.11 -60.31 32.15
CA ASP A 102 -4.62 -61.14 31.04
C ASP A 102 -5.59 -61.22 29.85
N VAL A 103 -6.50 -60.24 29.71
CA VAL A 103 -7.38 -60.15 28.54
C VAL A 103 -6.55 -59.92 27.27
N HIS A 104 -6.57 -60.90 26.35
CA HIS A 104 -5.84 -60.83 25.09
C HIS A 104 -6.43 -59.73 24.18
N GLY A 105 -5.58 -58.79 23.73
CA GLY A 105 -5.95 -57.77 22.75
C GLY A 105 -6.26 -56.37 23.32
N VAL A 106 -6.33 -56.22 24.65
CA VAL A 106 -6.55 -54.92 25.32
C VAL A 106 -5.33 -54.54 26.17
N PRO A 107 -4.73 -53.34 25.99
CA PRO A 107 -3.59 -52.91 26.80
C PRO A 107 -3.92 -52.69 28.27
N ARG A 108 -2.98 -53.01 29.17
CA ARG A 108 -3.15 -52.86 30.63
C ARG A 108 -3.49 -51.44 31.06
N TRP A 109 -2.83 -50.43 30.48
CA TRP A 109 -3.09 -49.03 30.81
C TRP A 109 -4.55 -48.61 30.53
N PHE A 110 -5.21 -49.25 29.56
CA PHE A 110 -6.60 -48.96 29.22
C PHE A 110 -7.57 -49.58 30.23
N ILE A 111 -7.26 -50.80 30.70
CA ILE A 111 -8.00 -51.47 31.78
C ILE A 111 -7.88 -50.67 33.08
N ASP A 112 -6.71 -50.12 33.37
CA ASP A 112 -6.49 -49.25 34.53
C ASP A 112 -7.27 -47.93 34.44
N LEU A 113 -7.39 -47.38 33.22
CA LEU A 113 -8.11 -46.13 32.93
C LEU A 113 -9.63 -46.27 33.11
N ILE A 114 -10.19 -47.44 32.81
CA ILE A 114 -11.63 -47.69 33.00
C ILE A 114 -11.92 -47.97 34.48
N ALA A 115 -12.92 -47.26 35.02
CA ALA A 115 -13.48 -47.60 36.32
C ALA A 115 -14.43 -48.78 36.13
N ILE A 116 -14.03 -49.95 36.63
CA ILE A 116 -14.91 -51.11 36.67
C ILE A 116 -15.79 -50.94 37.90
N PRO A 117 -17.13 -50.96 37.76
CA PRO A 117 -18.03 -50.86 38.90
C PRO A 117 -17.72 -51.98 39.89
N ASP A 118 -17.90 -51.71 41.19
CA ASP A 118 -17.79 -52.74 42.20
C ASP A 118 -18.99 -53.70 42.04
N MET A 119 -18.70 -54.91 41.53
CA MET A 119 -19.71 -55.93 41.24
C MET A 119 -19.89 -56.92 42.39
N ASP A 120 -19.34 -56.64 43.56
CA ASP A 120 -19.26 -57.54 44.74
C ASP A 120 -20.61 -57.81 45.43
N ALA A 121 -21.66 -58.13 44.67
CA ALA A 121 -22.88 -58.73 45.21
C ALA A 121 -22.65 -60.23 45.48
N ALA A 122 -21.86 -60.53 46.51
CA ALA A 122 -21.84 -61.87 47.11
C ALA A 122 -23.19 -62.10 47.82
N SER A 123 -23.95 -63.09 47.37
CA SER A 123 -25.19 -63.50 48.02
C SER A 123 -24.92 -64.70 48.92
N PRO A 124 -25.10 -64.58 50.25
CA PRO A 124 -24.71 -65.63 51.18
C PRO A 124 -25.62 -66.86 51.08
N VAL A 125 -25.01 -68.04 51.09
CA VAL A 125 -25.67 -69.34 51.15
C VAL A 125 -25.59 -69.89 52.56
N ILE A 126 -26.75 -70.16 53.16
CA ILE A 126 -26.89 -70.53 54.57
C ILE A 126 -27.52 -71.92 54.66
N ILE A 127 -26.89 -72.82 55.42
CA ILE A 127 -27.44 -74.13 55.78
C ILE A 127 -27.55 -74.18 57.30
N ASP A 128 -28.74 -74.48 57.84
CA ASP A 128 -28.99 -74.59 59.28
C ASP A 128 -28.49 -73.40 60.11
N GLY A 129 -28.63 -72.18 59.56
CA GLY A 129 -28.18 -70.94 60.21
C GLY A 129 -26.67 -70.69 60.17
N ARG A 130 -25.89 -71.55 59.49
CA ARG A 130 -24.45 -71.36 59.27
C ARG A 130 -24.19 -70.95 57.82
N HIS A 131 -23.34 -69.94 57.64
CA HIS A 131 -22.85 -69.51 56.33
C HIS A 131 -21.86 -70.55 55.79
N VAL A 132 -22.15 -71.10 54.60
CA VAL A 132 -21.35 -72.18 53.99
C VAL A 132 -20.56 -71.68 52.78
N GLY A 133 -20.99 -70.59 52.16
CA GLY A 133 -20.34 -69.96 51.03
C GLY A 133 -21.19 -68.87 50.41
N ASP A 134 -20.70 -68.26 49.34
CA ASP A 134 -21.37 -67.17 48.62
C ASP A 134 -21.60 -67.56 47.16
N ILE A 135 -22.75 -67.19 46.63
CA ILE A 135 -22.96 -67.14 45.18
C ILE A 135 -22.51 -65.76 44.71
N VAL A 136 -21.55 -65.76 43.79
CA VAL A 136 -20.92 -64.55 43.26
C VAL A 136 -21.20 -64.46 41.76
N PHE A 137 -21.50 -63.25 41.30
CA PHE A 137 -21.59 -62.92 39.89
C PHE A 137 -20.24 -62.39 39.40
N THR A 138 -19.59 -63.12 38.50
CA THR A 138 -18.31 -62.78 37.88
C THR A 138 -18.48 -62.77 36.36
N PRO A 139 -18.97 -61.67 35.77
CA PRO A 139 -19.18 -61.60 34.33
C PRO A 139 -17.85 -61.61 33.57
N ASP A 140 -17.81 -62.26 32.41
CA ASP A 140 -16.67 -62.16 31.49
C ASP A 140 -16.71 -60.82 30.73
N LEU A 141 -16.03 -59.81 31.29
CA LEU A 141 -15.95 -58.46 30.70
C LEU A 141 -14.92 -58.35 29.56
N SER A 142 -14.30 -59.45 29.14
CA SER A 142 -13.23 -59.41 28.12
C SER A 142 -13.73 -58.90 26.76
N ALA A 143 -14.90 -59.36 26.32
CA ALA A 143 -15.52 -58.95 25.06
C ALA A 143 -15.93 -57.47 25.08
N ASP A 144 -16.54 -57.00 26.18
CA ASP A 144 -16.99 -55.62 26.32
C ASP A 144 -15.80 -54.65 26.34
N LEU A 145 -14.73 -54.99 27.07
CA LEU A 145 -13.50 -54.19 27.10
C LEU A 145 -12.82 -54.14 25.74
N PHE A 146 -12.81 -55.25 25.01
CA PHE A 146 -12.26 -55.30 23.65
C PHE A 146 -13.07 -54.43 22.67
N GLU A 147 -14.40 -54.45 22.76
CA GLU A 147 -15.28 -53.57 21.98
C GLU A 147 -14.96 -52.09 22.27
N LYS A 148 -14.87 -51.68 23.55
CA LYS A 148 -14.55 -50.29 23.90
C LYS A 148 -13.14 -49.90 23.45
N TRP A 149 -12.17 -50.82 23.51
CA TRP A 149 -10.82 -50.59 23.03
C TRP A 149 -10.78 -50.32 21.52
N ILE A 150 -11.47 -51.14 20.72
CA ILE A 150 -11.61 -50.90 19.28
C ILE A 150 -12.31 -49.57 19.02
N GLY A 151 -13.38 -49.26 19.76
CA GLY A 151 -14.09 -47.99 19.65
C GLY A 151 -13.18 -46.78 19.89
N LEU A 152 -12.34 -46.82 20.92
CA LEU A 152 -11.35 -45.77 21.20
C LEU A 152 -10.34 -45.63 20.05
N LEU A 153 -9.79 -46.74 19.57
CA LEU A 153 -8.84 -46.72 18.44
C LEU A 153 -9.49 -46.15 17.16
N ALA A 154 -10.74 -46.53 16.87
CA ALA A 154 -11.50 -46.02 15.75
C ALA A 154 -11.68 -44.49 15.86
N LEU A 155 -12.11 -43.99 17.01
CA LEU A 155 -12.28 -42.56 17.26
C LEU A 155 -10.96 -41.80 17.18
N ALA A 156 -9.89 -42.30 17.81
CA ALA A 156 -8.57 -41.69 17.77
C ALA A 156 -8.01 -41.64 16.34
N SER A 157 -8.19 -42.71 15.56
CA SER A 157 -7.77 -42.76 14.16
C SER A 157 -8.55 -41.77 13.29
N LEU A 158 -9.87 -41.64 13.50
CA LEU A 158 -10.71 -40.68 12.79
C LEU A 158 -10.26 -39.23 13.07
N ILE A 159 -10.02 -38.90 14.33
CA ILE A 159 -9.53 -37.57 14.73
C ILE A 159 -8.14 -37.33 14.11
N ALA A 160 -7.26 -38.32 14.10
CA ALA A 160 -5.92 -38.19 13.50
C ALA A 160 -6.00 -37.96 11.98
N VAL A 161 -6.85 -38.70 11.27
CA VAL A 161 -7.09 -38.51 9.83
C VAL A 161 -7.65 -37.11 9.56
N LEU A 162 -8.63 -36.66 10.33
CA LEU A 162 -9.21 -35.32 10.19
C LEU A 162 -8.16 -34.23 10.48
N MET A 163 -7.28 -34.43 11.46
CA MET A 163 -6.17 -33.51 11.75
C MET A 163 -5.18 -33.43 10.59
N VAL A 164 -4.77 -34.56 10.03
CA VAL A 164 -3.85 -34.58 8.88
C VAL A 164 -4.51 -33.92 7.67
N LEU A 165 -5.78 -34.20 7.40
CA LEU A 165 -6.54 -33.61 6.31
C LEU A 165 -6.64 -32.08 6.46
N THR A 166 -7.12 -31.61 7.62
CA THR A 166 -7.25 -30.17 7.92
C THR A 166 -5.90 -29.46 7.91
N GLY A 167 -4.85 -30.06 8.47
CA GLY A 167 -3.49 -29.53 8.43
C GLY A 167 -2.91 -29.44 7.01
N THR A 168 -3.19 -30.44 6.17
CA THR A 168 -2.77 -30.44 4.75
C THR A 168 -3.50 -29.35 3.97
N ILE A 169 -4.82 -29.23 4.13
CA ILE A 169 -5.63 -28.17 3.50
C ILE A 169 -5.09 -26.80 3.93
N ALA A 170 -4.88 -26.60 5.24
CA ALA A 170 -4.37 -25.35 5.79
C ALA A 170 -2.97 -25.02 5.24
N TYR A 171 -2.08 -26.01 5.11
CA TYR A 171 -0.74 -25.83 4.55
C TYR A 171 -0.76 -25.41 3.08
N LEU A 172 -1.57 -26.10 2.26
CA LEU A 172 -1.72 -25.77 0.84
C LEU A 172 -2.32 -24.37 0.67
N PHE A 173 -3.37 -24.05 1.42
CA PHE A 173 -4.04 -22.76 1.39
C PHE A 173 -3.09 -21.62 1.81
N ALA A 174 -2.37 -21.79 2.92
CA ALA A 174 -1.35 -20.86 3.39
C ALA A 174 -0.28 -20.59 2.31
N GLY A 175 0.22 -21.65 1.66
CA GLY A 175 1.19 -21.53 0.58
C GLY A 175 0.66 -20.73 -0.61
N SER A 176 -0.59 -20.98 -1.01
CA SER A 176 -1.23 -20.26 -2.11
C SER A 176 -1.54 -18.80 -1.79
N ALA A 177 -1.86 -18.47 -0.53
CA ALA A 177 -2.21 -17.12 -0.12
C ALA A 177 -0.98 -16.23 0.14
N LEU A 178 0.10 -16.79 0.70
CA LEU A 178 1.28 -16.00 1.09
C LEU A 178 2.26 -15.75 -0.07
N ARG A 179 2.39 -16.68 -1.03
CA ARG A 179 3.33 -16.51 -2.17
C ARG A 179 3.03 -15.24 -2.99
N PRO A 180 1.78 -14.94 -3.36
CA PRO A 180 1.44 -13.71 -4.07
C PRO A 180 1.79 -12.43 -3.31
N LEU A 181 1.61 -12.42 -1.98
CA LEU A 181 1.99 -11.28 -1.13
C LEU A 181 3.50 -11.04 -1.13
N GLN A 182 4.30 -12.11 -1.15
CA GLN A 182 5.76 -11.99 -1.27
C GLN A 182 6.18 -11.42 -2.63
N SER A 183 5.54 -11.86 -3.72
CA SER A 183 5.79 -11.28 -5.05
C SER A 183 5.38 -9.82 -5.14
N LEU A 184 4.25 -9.43 -4.52
CA LEU A 184 3.81 -8.04 -4.44
C LEU A 184 4.83 -7.19 -3.67
N GLY A 185 5.28 -7.64 -2.49
CA GLY A 185 6.30 -6.95 -1.71
C GLY A 185 7.64 -6.81 -2.43
N ALA A 186 8.08 -7.86 -3.13
CA ALA A 186 9.28 -7.82 -3.97
C ALA A 186 9.12 -6.83 -5.13
N GLY A 187 7.96 -6.82 -5.79
CA GLY A 187 7.61 -5.89 -6.85
C GLY A 187 7.62 -4.44 -6.40
N LEU A 188 6.96 -4.12 -5.29
CA LEU A 188 6.98 -2.77 -4.69
C LEU A 188 8.40 -2.33 -4.30
N THR A 189 9.24 -3.26 -3.83
CA THR A 189 10.65 -2.98 -3.53
C THR A 189 11.45 -2.63 -4.79
N ARG A 190 11.16 -3.27 -5.93
CA ARG A 190 11.75 -2.91 -7.23
C ARG A 190 11.28 -1.54 -7.70
N MET A 191 9.97 -1.26 -7.62
CA MET A 191 9.40 0.05 -7.97
C MET A 191 10.03 1.19 -7.15
N ARG A 192 10.28 0.96 -5.85
CA ARG A 192 10.99 1.93 -4.99
C ARG A 192 12.42 2.25 -5.48
N ARG A 193 13.06 1.32 -6.18
CA ARG A 193 14.40 1.51 -6.78
C ARG A 193 14.35 2.08 -8.20
N GLY A 194 13.17 2.41 -8.72
CA GLY A 194 12.98 2.98 -10.06
C GLY A 194 12.84 1.94 -11.18
N ASP A 195 12.76 0.65 -10.86
CA ASP A 195 12.45 -0.38 -11.86
C ASP A 195 10.93 -0.56 -11.96
N TYR A 196 10.34 0.13 -12.94
CA TYR A 196 8.92 0.06 -13.28
C TYR A 196 8.64 -0.88 -14.47
N ALA A 197 9.68 -1.38 -15.15
CA ALA A 197 9.54 -2.14 -16.39
C ALA A 197 9.09 -3.58 -16.15
N THR A 198 9.40 -4.13 -14.97
CA THR A 198 9.10 -5.53 -14.62
C THR A 198 7.78 -5.63 -13.85
N PRO A 199 6.67 -6.08 -14.48
CA PRO A 199 5.37 -6.15 -13.81
C PRO A 199 5.36 -7.15 -12.66
N ILE A 200 4.50 -6.89 -11.70
CA ILE A 200 4.21 -7.78 -10.59
C ILE A 200 3.29 -8.89 -11.12
N PRO A 201 3.63 -10.19 -10.94
CA PRO A 201 2.77 -11.29 -11.35
C PRO A 201 1.39 -11.19 -10.68
N VAL A 202 0.35 -11.23 -11.50
CA VAL A 202 -1.03 -11.17 -11.03
C VAL A 202 -1.46 -12.59 -10.65
N ALA A 203 -1.42 -12.88 -9.34
CA ALA A 203 -1.68 -14.20 -8.81
C ALA A 203 -2.39 -14.13 -7.45
N GLY A 204 -3.01 -15.25 -7.05
CA GLY A 204 -3.67 -15.40 -5.76
C GLY A 204 -5.18 -15.09 -5.77
N PRO A 205 -5.78 -14.98 -4.57
CA PRO A 205 -7.17 -14.59 -4.37
C PRO A 205 -7.53 -13.26 -5.04
N SER A 206 -8.83 -13.01 -5.23
CA SER A 206 -9.38 -11.82 -5.88
C SER A 206 -8.83 -10.51 -5.32
N GLU A 207 -8.68 -10.43 -4.01
CA GLU A 207 -8.23 -9.25 -3.29
C GLU A 207 -6.76 -8.93 -3.61
N ILE A 208 -5.90 -9.95 -3.59
CA ILE A 208 -4.47 -9.79 -3.89
C ILE A 208 -4.25 -9.53 -5.38
N ARG A 209 -5.01 -10.21 -6.25
CA ARG A 209 -5.00 -9.95 -7.68
C ARG A 209 -5.30 -8.48 -7.99
N LYS A 210 -6.38 -7.94 -7.40
CA LYS A 210 -6.74 -6.53 -7.55
C LYS A 210 -5.61 -5.60 -7.10
N SER A 211 -4.98 -5.88 -5.95
CA SER A 211 -3.82 -5.10 -5.48
C SER A 211 -2.61 -5.19 -6.42
N CYS A 212 -2.33 -6.36 -7.02
CA CYS A 212 -1.27 -6.48 -8.03
C CYS A 212 -1.58 -5.68 -9.30
N GLU A 213 -2.83 -5.70 -9.75
CA GLU A 213 -3.29 -4.93 -10.92
C GLU A 213 -3.17 -3.42 -10.66
N GLU A 214 -3.64 -2.94 -9.51
CA GLU A 214 -3.51 -1.53 -9.10
C GLU A 214 -2.04 -1.12 -8.97
N ALA A 215 -1.19 -1.96 -8.38
CA ALA A 215 0.25 -1.70 -8.28
C ALA A 215 0.93 -1.62 -9.66
N ASN A 216 0.55 -2.49 -10.61
CA ASN A 216 1.05 -2.44 -11.97
C ASN A 216 0.56 -1.20 -12.73
N ALA A 217 -0.69 -0.80 -12.54
CA ALA A 217 -1.21 0.45 -13.12
C ALA A 217 -0.43 1.66 -12.60
N LEU A 218 -0.15 1.71 -11.29
CA LEU A 218 0.70 2.74 -10.69
C LEU A 218 2.13 2.71 -11.23
N ALA A 219 2.72 1.52 -11.42
CA ALA A 219 4.06 1.39 -12.01
C ALA A 219 4.12 1.99 -13.42
N THR A 220 3.11 1.73 -14.25
CA THR A 220 2.99 2.32 -15.60
C THR A 220 2.89 3.84 -15.54
N THR A 221 2.04 4.39 -14.67
CA THR A 221 1.91 5.85 -14.50
C THR A 221 3.22 6.49 -14.04
N LEU A 222 3.92 5.87 -13.08
CA LEU A 222 5.22 6.36 -12.60
C LEU A 222 6.30 6.29 -13.69
N ALA A 223 6.30 5.23 -14.50
CA ALA A 223 7.20 5.10 -15.64
C ALA A 223 6.99 6.24 -16.65
N GLN A 224 5.73 6.54 -16.98
CA GLN A 224 5.39 7.63 -17.89
C GLN A 224 5.83 8.98 -17.33
N LEU A 225 5.50 9.28 -16.07
CA LEU A 225 5.91 10.54 -15.42
C LEU A 225 7.44 10.68 -15.35
N SER A 226 8.15 9.59 -15.07
CA SER A 226 9.61 9.59 -15.07
C SER A 226 10.19 9.85 -16.46
N GLN A 227 9.57 9.33 -17.52
CA GLN A 227 9.98 9.56 -18.90
C GLN A 227 9.71 11.01 -19.31
N ASP A 228 8.50 11.51 -19.04
CA ASP A 228 8.11 12.89 -19.34
C ASP A 228 9.05 13.89 -18.65
N ASN A 229 9.42 13.63 -17.40
CA ASN A 229 10.37 14.46 -16.66
C ASN A 229 11.76 14.48 -17.31
N ARG A 230 12.27 13.32 -17.75
CA ARG A 230 13.56 13.22 -18.46
C ARG A 230 13.52 13.97 -19.78
N ASP A 231 12.44 13.83 -20.54
CA ASP A 231 12.26 14.54 -21.81
C ASP A 231 12.19 16.06 -21.60
N LEU A 232 11.50 16.52 -20.56
CA LEU A 232 11.46 17.94 -20.18
C LEU A 232 12.85 18.46 -19.77
N LEU A 233 13.60 17.71 -18.98
CA LEU A 233 14.98 18.07 -18.60
C LEU A 233 15.88 18.15 -19.84
N HIS A 234 15.78 17.19 -20.77
CA HIS A 234 16.53 17.24 -22.03
C HIS A 234 16.16 18.46 -22.87
N ARG A 235 14.87 18.79 -22.97
CA ARG A 235 14.42 20.01 -23.68
C ARG A 235 14.94 21.27 -23.01
N LEU A 236 14.90 21.36 -21.68
CA LEU A 236 15.41 22.51 -20.93
C LEU A 236 16.91 22.71 -21.16
N VAL A 237 17.70 21.63 -21.11
CA VAL A 237 19.14 21.70 -21.38
C VAL A 237 19.39 22.12 -22.84
N SER A 238 18.67 21.55 -23.80
CA SER A 238 18.79 21.95 -25.21
C SER A 238 18.46 23.41 -25.44
N LEU A 239 17.35 23.90 -24.87
CA LEU A 239 16.95 25.30 -24.96
C LEU A 239 17.98 26.22 -24.32
N GLN A 240 18.57 25.83 -23.18
CA GLN A 240 19.62 26.60 -22.54
C GLN A 240 20.90 26.68 -23.39
N ASP A 241 21.29 25.58 -24.04
CA ASP A 241 22.45 25.55 -24.92
C ASP A 241 22.22 26.37 -26.19
N ASP A 242 21.02 26.31 -26.76
CA ASP A 242 20.65 27.11 -27.94
C ASP A 242 20.62 28.61 -27.61
N GLU A 243 20.03 28.99 -26.46
CA GLU A 243 20.06 30.38 -25.97
C GLU A 243 21.49 30.86 -25.78
N ARG A 244 22.37 30.06 -25.15
CA ARG A 244 23.80 30.41 -24.99
C ARG A 244 24.51 30.60 -26.33
N ARG A 245 24.25 29.74 -27.32
CA ARG A 245 24.84 29.85 -28.66
C ARG A 245 24.36 31.10 -29.37
N ASP A 246 23.07 31.40 -29.29
CA ASP A 246 22.49 32.57 -29.93
C ASP A 246 23.01 33.86 -29.31
N LEU A 247 23.12 33.91 -27.97
CA LEU A 247 23.74 35.02 -27.26
C LEU A 247 25.21 35.22 -27.63
N ALA A 248 26.00 34.14 -27.70
CA ALA A 248 27.40 34.23 -28.10
C ALA A 248 27.55 34.77 -29.54
N ARG A 249 26.67 34.36 -30.45
CA ARG A 249 26.66 34.81 -31.84
C ARG A 249 26.27 36.29 -31.94
N GLU A 250 25.20 36.70 -31.28
CA GLU A 250 24.72 38.09 -31.28
C GLU A 250 25.74 39.04 -30.65
N LEU A 251 26.38 38.63 -29.55
CA LEU A 251 27.50 39.36 -28.96
C LEU A 251 28.68 39.48 -29.93
N HIS A 252 29.05 38.41 -30.63
CA HIS A 252 30.17 38.44 -31.58
C HIS A 252 29.87 39.32 -32.80
N ASP A 253 28.69 39.16 -33.39
CA ASP A 253 28.30 39.83 -34.63
C ASP A 253 28.02 41.33 -34.43
N GLU A 254 27.42 41.74 -33.29
CA GLU A 254 27.18 43.16 -33.02
C GLU A 254 28.35 43.86 -32.31
N LEU A 255 29.02 43.24 -31.33
CA LEU A 255 30.11 43.91 -30.58
C LEU A 255 31.47 43.78 -31.27
N GLY A 256 31.73 42.70 -32.01
CA GLY A 256 33.01 42.43 -32.65
C GLY A 256 33.47 43.55 -33.60
N PRO A 257 32.62 43.97 -34.57
CA PRO A 257 32.95 45.07 -35.47
C PRO A 257 33.19 46.41 -34.76
N LEU A 258 32.41 46.70 -33.71
CA LEU A 258 32.51 47.94 -32.94
C LEU A 258 33.83 48.00 -32.15
N LEU A 259 34.21 46.91 -31.49
CA LEU A 259 35.49 46.79 -30.79
C LEU A 259 36.68 46.87 -31.75
N PHE A 260 36.54 46.30 -32.96
CA PHE A 260 37.55 46.43 -34.01
C PHE A 260 37.72 47.89 -34.46
N SER A 261 36.62 48.61 -34.72
CA SER A 261 36.65 50.04 -35.08
C SER A 261 37.28 50.91 -34.00
N ILE A 262 36.96 50.67 -32.72
CA ILE A 262 37.59 51.37 -31.58
C ILE A 262 39.10 51.13 -31.57
N ARG A 263 39.55 49.88 -31.73
CA ARG A 263 40.97 49.51 -31.75
C ARG A 263 41.71 50.16 -32.94
N ALA A 264 41.12 50.12 -34.13
CA ALA A 264 41.71 50.73 -35.32
C ALA A 264 41.85 52.25 -35.17
N GLY A 265 40.82 52.93 -34.67
CA GLY A 265 40.85 54.37 -34.42
C GLY A 265 41.84 54.79 -33.32
N THR A 266 42.03 53.96 -32.28
CA THR A 266 43.05 54.23 -31.24
C THR A 266 44.47 54.02 -31.72
N ILE A 267 44.73 53.00 -32.55
CA ILE A 267 46.04 52.82 -33.20
C ILE A 267 46.37 54.02 -34.10
N ALA A 268 45.40 54.46 -34.93
CA ALA A 268 45.56 55.63 -35.78
C ALA A 268 45.87 56.91 -34.97
N LEU A 269 45.29 57.04 -33.76
CA LEU A 269 45.60 58.14 -32.84
C LEU A 269 47.00 58.05 -32.21
N THR A 270 47.52 56.84 -31.99
CA THR A 270 48.87 56.65 -31.42
C THR A 270 49.97 56.82 -32.46
N GLU A 271 49.68 56.52 -33.72
CA GLU A 271 50.61 56.67 -34.85
C GLU A 271 50.60 58.08 -35.46
N ALA A 272 49.60 58.91 -35.12
CA ALA A 272 49.50 60.30 -35.61
C ALA A 272 50.50 61.25 -34.91
N SER A 273 51.28 61.97 -35.71
CA SER A 273 52.27 62.95 -35.23
C SER A 273 51.59 64.29 -34.83
N PRO A 274 52.07 65.03 -33.80
CA PRO A 274 51.36 66.19 -33.22
C PRO A 274 51.09 67.37 -34.17
N GLN A 275 51.67 67.38 -35.38
CA GLN A 275 51.66 68.50 -36.31
C GLN A 275 50.58 68.40 -37.40
N THR A 276 49.90 67.27 -37.52
CA THR A 276 48.83 67.06 -38.52
C THR A 276 47.45 67.27 -37.90
N GLY A 277 46.70 68.28 -38.36
CA GLY A 277 45.35 68.66 -37.88
C GLY A 277 44.22 67.63 -38.08
N HIS A 278 44.55 66.35 -38.26
CA HIS A 278 43.60 65.25 -38.47
C HIS A 278 43.28 64.43 -37.22
N LEU A 279 43.93 64.70 -36.08
CA LEU A 279 43.66 64.00 -34.80
C LEU A 279 42.17 64.04 -34.40
N GLY A 280 41.49 65.17 -34.63
CA GLY A 280 40.09 65.35 -34.24
C GLY A 280 39.13 64.35 -34.90
N ASN A 281 39.37 63.98 -36.16
CA ASN A 281 38.51 63.06 -36.90
C ASN A 281 38.60 61.64 -36.35
N SER A 282 39.81 61.15 -36.05
CA SER A 282 40.01 59.82 -35.47
C SER A 282 39.45 59.71 -34.04
N VAL A 283 39.56 60.77 -33.22
CA VAL A 283 38.88 60.82 -31.91
C VAL A 283 37.36 60.74 -32.07
N GLN A 284 36.78 61.50 -33.01
CA GLN A 284 35.33 61.51 -33.25
C GLN A 284 34.80 60.14 -33.70
N GLU A 285 35.61 59.37 -34.43
CA GLU A 285 35.26 58.06 -34.97
C GLU A 285 35.34 56.95 -33.90
N VAL A 286 36.32 57.03 -33.01
CA VAL A 286 36.38 56.20 -31.79
C VAL A 286 35.19 56.49 -30.89
N MET A 287 34.87 57.77 -30.63
CA MET A 287 33.72 58.16 -29.78
C MET A 287 32.39 57.64 -30.35
N ARG A 288 32.16 57.76 -31.66
CA ARG A 288 30.98 57.19 -32.32
C ARG A 288 30.90 55.66 -32.17
N SER A 289 32.03 54.97 -32.28
CA SER A 289 32.07 53.51 -32.13
C SER A 289 31.81 53.08 -30.69
N VAL A 290 32.27 53.85 -29.69
CA VAL A 290 31.97 53.64 -28.27
C VAL A 290 30.49 53.86 -27.97
N GLU A 291 29.89 54.93 -28.50
CA GLU A 291 28.45 55.19 -28.33
C GLU A 291 27.60 54.08 -28.93
N ALA A 292 27.92 53.61 -30.13
CA ALA A 292 27.25 52.48 -30.75
C ALA A 292 27.39 51.19 -29.91
N LEU A 293 28.58 50.92 -29.36
CA LEU A 293 28.84 49.77 -28.49
C LEU A 293 28.00 49.83 -27.20
N GLN A 294 27.92 51.00 -26.57
CA GLN A 294 27.09 51.20 -25.38
C GLN A 294 25.60 50.98 -25.69
N GLN A 295 25.14 51.39 -26.86
CA GLN A 295 23.75 51.25 -27.27
C GLN A 295 23.39 49.79 -27.60
N THR A 296 24.28 49.05 -28.27
CA THR A 296 24.14 47.60 -28.48
C THR A 296 24.18 46.83 -27.15
N ASN A 297 25.13 47.15 -26.27
CA ASN A 297 25.25 46.47 -24.98
C ASN A 297 24.00 46.67 -24.11
N ARG A 298 23.41 47.87 -24.09
CA ARG A 298 22.10 48.11 -23.45
C ARG A 298 21.00 47.25 -24.04
N ARG A 299 20.93 47.16 -25.37
CA ARG A 299 19.91 46.36 -26.07
C ARG A 299 20.00 44.87 -25.72
N ILE A 300 21.22 44.33 -25.63
CA ILE A 300 21.48 42.93 -25.25
C ILE A 300 21.13 42.69 -23.76
N LEU A 301 21.52 43.61 -22.87
CA LEU A 301 21.22 43.52 -21.44
C LEU A 301 19.71 43.61 -21.15
N ASP A 302 18.99 44.53 -21.80
CA ASP A 302 17.54 44.67 -21.67
C ASP A 302 16.78 43.40 -22.10
N ARG A 303 17.39 42.58 -22.97
CA ARG A 303 16.84 41.28 -23.43
C ARG A 303 17.14 40.14 -22.45
N LEU A 304 18.33 40.14 -21.84
CA LEU A 304 18.84 39.10 -20.93
C LEU A 304 18.28 39.19 -19.50
N ARG A 305 18.00 40.39 -19.01
CA ARG A 305 17.37 40.64 -17.71
C ARG A 305 16.64 41.98 -17.79
N PRO A 306 15.35 42.08 -17.45
CA PRO A 306 14.79 43.36 -17.06
C PRO A 306 15.38 43.72 -15.68
N LEU A 307 16.62 44.21 -15.62
CA LEU A 307 17.28 44.66 -14.37
C LEU A 307 16.43 45.68 -13.61
N TYR A 308 15.60 46.44 -14.34
CA TYR A 308 14.76 47.48 -13.79
C TYR A 308 13.72 46.98 -12.77
N ILE A 309 13.21 45.74 -12.91
CA ILE A 309 12.11 45.26 -12.04
C ILE A 309 12.62 44.93 -10.63
N GLU A 310 13.80 44.34 -10.51
CA GLU A 310 14.40 43.98 -9.20
C GLU A 310 14.86 45.24 -8.43
N GLU A 311 15.27 46.30 -9.12
CA GLU A 311 15.81 47.51 -8.48
C GLU A 311 14.77 48.63 -8.27
N LEU A 312 13.80 48.78 -9.17
CA LEU A 312 12.86 49.91 -9.19
C LEU A 312 11.41 49.49 -8.90
N GLY A 313 11.10 48.19 -8.94
CA GLY A 313 9.73 47.69 -8.90
C GLY A 313 9.05 47.74 -10.27
N LEU A 314 7.94 46.99 -10.39
CA LEU A 314 7.23 46.80 -11.66
C LEU A 314 6.61 48.09 -12.19
N GLU A 315 5.97 48.90 -11.35
CA GLU A 315 5.32 50.14 -11.78
C GLU A 315 6.34 51.11 -12.36
N ALA A 316 7.44 51.37 -11.63
CA ALA A 316 8.48 52.30 -12.09
C ALA A 316 9.16 51.81 -13.39
N SER A 317 9.30 50.49 -13.52
CA SER A 317 9.82 49.86 -14.75
C SER A 317 8.87 50.08 -15.94
N LEU A 318 7.56 49.91 -15.75
CA LEU A 318 6.55 50.18 -16.77
C LEU A 318 6.50 51.67 -17.13
N GLN A 319 6.58 52.57 -16.15
CA GLN A 319 6.66 54.01 -16.42
C GLN A 319 7.88 54.37 -17.28
N THR A 320 9.02 53.72 -17.02
CA THR A 320 10.24 53.91 -17.82
C THR A 320 10.03 53.41 -19.25
N LEU A 321 9.44 52.23 -19.42
CA LEU A 321 9.10 51.66 -20.72
C LEU A 321 8.18 52.60 -21.53
N LEU A 322 7.14 53.13 -20.90
CA LEU A 322 6.19 54.08 -21.50
C LEU A 322 6.84 55.41 -21.88
N ARG A 323 7.74 55.94 -21.03
CA ARG A 323 8.54 57.14 -21.36
C ARG A 323 9.43 56.90 -22.58
N ASN A 324 10.10 55.75 -22.65
CA ASN A 324 10.96 55.40 -23.78
C ASN A 324 10.14 55.28 -25.08
N PHE A 325 8.97 54.64 -25.02
CA PHE A 325 8.04 54.57 -26.15
C PHE A 325 7.66 55.96 -26.66
N ARG A 326 7.27 56.89 -25.77
CA ARG A 326 6.95 58.28 -26.16
C ARG A 326 8.12 59.00 -26.83
N ARG A 327 9.35 58.76 -26.40
CA ARG A 327 10.54 59.36 -27.02
C ARG A 327 10.81 58.78 -28.41
N GLN A 328 10.57 57.48 -28.60
CA GLN A 328 10.80 56.78 -29.85
C GLN A 328 9.72 57.08 -30.91
N ALA A 329 8.45 57.22 -30.49
CA ALA A 329 7.32 57.51 -31.36
C ALA A 329 6.50 58.71 -30.85
N PRO A 330 7.03 59.94 -30.94
CA PRO A 330 6.34 61.14 -30.45
C PRO A 330 5.05 61.47 -31.23
N HIS A 331 4.84 60.84 -32.37
CA HIS A 331 3.66 61.00 -33.22
C HIS A 331 2.47 60.11 -32.83
N ILE A 332 2.65 59.17 -31.89
CA ILE A 332 1.59 58.28 -31.38
C ILE A 332 1.12 58.79 -30.02
N GLY A 333 -0.18 59.03 -29.86
CA GLY A 333 -0.79 59.38 -28.59
C GLY A 333 -0.77 58.21 -27.60
N LEU A 334 -0.05 58.35 -26.48
CA LEU A 334 0.03 57.34 -25.43
C LEU A 334 -0.70 57.78 -24.16
N ALA A 335 -1.81 57.11 -23.85
CA ALA A 335 -2.50 57.18 -22.56
C ALA A 335 -2.20 55.92 -21.74
N ALA A 336 -1.84 56.07 -20.46
CA ALA A 336 -1.52 54.93 -19.62
C ALA A 336 -2.08 55.09 -18.20
N THR A 337 -2.64 54.01 -17.67
CA THR A 337 -3.14 53.88 -16.30
C THR A 337 -2.44 52.69 -15.65
N ILE A 338 -1.47 52.97 -14.79
CA ILE A 338 -0.67 51.94 -14.11
C ILE A 338 -0.95 52.04 -12.62
N ASP A 339 -1.45 50.95 -12.04
CA ASP A 339 -1.74 50.85 -10.62
C ASP A 339 -0.44 50.87 -9.80
N PRO A 340 -0.28 51.82 -8.84
CA PRO A 340 0.87 51.86 -7.93
C PRO A 340 1.08 50.57 -7.13
N GLY A 341 0.01 49.81 -6.87
CA GLY A 341 0.05 48.52 -6.17
C GLY A 341 0.90 47.46 -6.88
N LEU A 342 1.18 47.64 -8.18
CA LEU A 342 2.03 46.73 -8.96
C LEU A 342 3.47 46.64 -8.44
N ASN A 343 3.98 47.63 -7.71
CA ASN A 343 5.32 47.54 -7.10
C ASN A 343 5.45 46.41 -6.07
N GLY A 344 4.36 45.93 -5.48
CA GLY A 344 4.36 44.76 -4.61
C GLY A 344 4.42 43.42 -5.36
N VAL A 345 4.40 43.44 -6.69
CA VAL A 345 4.46 42.24 -7.53
C VAL A 345 5.92 41.96 -7.90
N GLU A 346 6.41 40.79 -7.51
CA GLU A 346 7.79 40.38 -7.74
C GLU A 346 7.91 39.10 -8.60
N GLY A 347 9.16 38.77 -8.95
CA GLY A 347 9.50 37.49 -9.55
C GLY A 347 8.89 37.25 -10.94
N PRO A 348 8.52 35.99 -11.26
CA PRO A 348 8.07 35.62 -12.61
C PRO A 348 6.83 36.38 -13.11
N ARG A 349 5.92 36.77 -12.20
CA ARG A 349 4.71 37.53 -12.54
C ARG A 349 5.07 38.93 -13.03
N ALA A 350 5.90 39.64 -12.29
CA ALA A 350 6.35 40.98 -12.67
C ALA A 350 7.09 40.99 -14.01
N GLN A 351 7.99 40.03 -14.20
CA GLN A 351 8.72 39.88 -15.46
C GLN A 351 7.78 39.57 -16.64
N THR A 352 6.73 38.77 -16.42
CA THR A 352 5.75 38.42 -17.46
C THR A 352 4.90 39.63 -17.84
N VAL A 353 4.40 40.40 -16.85
CA VAL A 353 3.66 41.65 -17.10
C VAL A 353 4.48 42.62 -17.92
N TYR A 354 5.73 42.87 -17.49
CA TYR A 354 6.64 43.77 -18.20
C TYR A 354 6.85 43.34 -19.65
N ARG A 355 7.15 42.06 -19.89
CA ARG A 355 7.38 41.52 -21.23
C ARG A 355 6.13 41.55 -22.11
N VAL A 356 4.94 41.33 -21.54
CA VAL A 356 3.69 41.44 -22.30
C VAL A 356 3.47 42.87 -22.78
N ILE A 357 3.62 43.86 -21.90
CA ILE A 357 3.44 45.28 -22.27
C ILE A 357 4.54 45.72 -23.25
N GLN A 358 5.79 45.30 -23.04
CA GLN A 358 6.91 45.60 -23.94
C GLN A 358 6.69 45.05 -25.35
N GLU A 359 6.31 43.78 -25.47
CA GLU A 359 6.08 43.15 -26.77
C GLU A 359 4.84 43.75 -27.45
N ALA A 360 3.77 44.05 -26.71
CA ALA A 360 2.60 44.73 -27.23
C ALA A 360 2.95 46.11 -27.79
N LEU A 361 3.69 46.93 -27.05
CA LEU A 361 4.17 48.24 -27.53
C LEU A 361 5.11 48.11 -28.72
N THR A 362 5.97 47.09 -28.74
CA THR A 362 6.87 46.82 -29.88
C THR A 362 6.07 46.46 -31.14
N ASN A 363 5.01 45.67 -30.99
CA ASN A 363 4.10 45.33 -32.08
C ASN A 363 3.37 46.57 -32.60
N VAL A 364 2.93 47.47 -31.71
CA VAL A 364 2.34 48.75 -32.12
C VAL A 364 3.32 49.56 -32.98
N LEU A 365 4.58 49.70 -32.55
CA LEU A 365 5.61 50.44 -33.29
C LEU A 365 5.93 49.84 -34.66
N ARG A 366 6.00 48.51 -34.74
CA ARG A 366 6.49 47.82 -35.94
C ARG A 366 5.40 47.46 -36.94
N HIS A 367 4.17 47.24 -36.48
CA HIS A 367 3.16 46.55 -37.26
C HIS A 367 1.80 47.24 -37.31
N ALA A 368 1.42 48.04 -36.30
CA ALA A 368 0.04 48.51 -36.19
C ALA A 368 -0.30 49.72 -37.09
N GLY A 369 0.66 50.61 -37.36
CA GLY A 369 0.35 51.90 -38.01
C GLY A 369 -0.63 52.78 -37.19
N ALA A 370 -0.68 52.55 -35.88
CA ALA A 370 -1.61 53.19 -34.94
C ALA A 370 -1.28 54.67 -34.73
N ARG A 371 -2.32 55.46 -34.42
CA ARG A 371 -2.20 56.86 -33.99
C ARG A 371 -2.34 57.01 -32.49
N ASN A 372 -3.03 56.08 -31.83
CA ASN A 372 -3.27 56.09 -30.40
C ASN A 372 -3.07 54.70 -29.81
N VAL A 373 -2.46 54.66 -28.62
CA VAL A 373 -2.31 53.45 -27.82
C VAL A 373 -2.70 53.75 -26.37
N HIS A 374 -3.45 52.81 -25.79
CA HIS A 374 -3.84 52.83 -24.39
C HIS A 374 -3.21 51.63 -23.68
N VAL A 375 -2.62 51.86 -22.50
CA VAL A 375 -2.05 50.82 -21.65
C VAL A 375 -2.68 50.89 -20.27
N GLU A 376 -3.29 49.80 -19.83
CA GLU A 376 -3.80 49.63 -18.49
C GLU A 376 -3.14 48.42 -17.83
N ALA A 377 -2.66 48.60 -16.60
CA ALA A 377 -2.15 47.51 -15.79
C ALA A 377 -2.57 47.76 -14.34
N ALA A 378 -3.34 46.82 -13.78
CA ALA A 378 -3.89 46.95 -12.44
C ALA A 378 -4.02 45.62 -11.71
N ILE A 379 -4.09 45.67 -10.38
CA ILE A 379 -4.51 44.54 -9.57
C ILE A 379 -6.05 44.57 -9.49
N SER A 380 -6.70 43.53 -10.02
CA SER A 380 -8.15 43.40 -10.02
C SER A 380 -8.54 42.14 -9.24
N GLY A 381 -8.90 42.32 -7.97
CA GLY A 381 -9.23 41.21 -7.06
C GLY A 381 -8.01 40.31 -6.80
N ASP A 382 -8.10 39.06 -7.25
CA ASP A 382 -7.10 38.01 -7.08
C ASP A 382 -6.15 37.87 -8.28
N ALA A 383 -6.17 38.82 -9.22
CA ALA A 383 -5.42 38.73 -10.45
C ALA A 383 -4.80 40.07 -10.87
N LEU A 384 -3.70 39.97 -11.61
CA LEU A 384 -3.15 41.08 -12.39
C LEU A 384 -3.88 41.13 -13.72
N ALA A 385 -4.47 42.28 -14.04
CA ALA A 385 -5.17 42.54 -15.29
C ALA A 385 -4.37 43.55 -16.11
N ILE A 386 -4.06 43.19 -17.35
CA ILE A 386 -3.27 43.99 -18.28
C ILE A 386 -4.04 44.10 -19.58
N GLU A 387 -4.21 45.32 -20.06
CA GLU A 387 -4.80 45.62 -21.36
C GLU A 387 -3.89 46.60 -22.12
N VAL A 388 -3.51 46.23 -23.34
CA VAL A 388 -2.90 47.16 -24.30
C VAL A 388 -3.81 47.24 -25.50
N CYS A 389 -4.25 48.44 -25.83
CA CYS A 389 -5.20 48.71 -26.90
C CYS A 389 -4.64 49.72 -27.91
N ASP A 390 -4.74 49.45 -29.20
CA ASP A 390 -4.34 50.38 -30.27
C ASP A 390 -5.41 50.53 -31.36
N ASP A 391 -5.39 51.65 -32.07
CA ASP A 391 -6.29 51.97 -33.20
C ASP A 391 -5.70 51.61 -34.59
N GLY A 392 -4.74 50.69 -34.62
CA GLY A 392 -4.06 50.27 -35.84
C GLY A 392 -4.80 49.20 -36.66
N GLY A 393 -4.14 48.79 -37.75
CA GLY A 393 -4.68 47.86 -38.76
C GLY A 393 -4.90 46.41 -38.32
N GLY A 394 -4.56 46.07 -37.07
CA GLY A 394 -4.81 44.75 -36.49
C GLY A 394 -3.85 43.65 -36.94
N PHE A 395 -4.30 42.40 -36.80
CA PHE A 395 -3.53 41.19 -37.10
C PHE A 395 -4.21 40.39 -38.22
N PRO A 396 -3.43 39.65 -39.06
CA PRO A 396 -3.99 38.81 -40.12
C PRO A 396 -4.93 37.74 -39.57
N ALA A 397 -6.01 37.43 -40.30
CA ALA A 397 -7.02 36.43 -39.88
C ALA A 397 -6.43 35.00 -39.77
N ASP A 398 -5.36 34.72 -40.51
CA ASP A 398 -4.60 33.49 -40.41
C ASP A 398 -3.63 33.61 -39.22
N ASN A 399 -4.04 33.01 -38.11
CA ASN A 399 -3.46 33.02 -36.75
C ASN A 399 -2.01 32.48 -36.64
N VAL A 400 -1.10 32.84 -37.56
CA VAL A 400 0.31 32.48 -37.47
C VAL A 400 0.96 33.41 -36.45
N PHE A 401 0.95 32.96 -35.20
CA PHE A 401 1.64 33.60 -34.09
C PHE A 401 3.13 33.76 -34.43
N GLY A 402 3.58 35.01 -34.61
CA GLY A 402 5.02 35.31 -34.67
C GLY A 402 5.71 34.94 -33.35
N ARG A 403 7.04 34.78 -33.38
CA ARG A 403 7.84 34.33 -32.21
C ARG A 403 7.54 35.11 -30.91
N GLY A 404 7.25 36.41 -31.01
CA GLY A 404 6.91 37.26 -29.87
C GLY A 404 5.59 36.90 -29.18
N LEU A 405 4.53 36.65 -29.96
CA LEU A 405 3.20 36.32 -29.45
C LEU A 405 3.12 34.88 -28.90
N THR A 406 3.84 33.94 -29.53
CA THR A 406 4.04 32.58 -29.00
C THR A 406 4.73 32.62 -27.64
N GLY A 407 5.83 33.36 -27.53
CA GLY A 407 6.56 33.51 -26.26
C GLY A 407 5.73 34.20 -25.17
N MET A 408 4.88 35.18 -25.52
CA MET A 408 3.92 35.76 -24.56
C MET A 408 2.92 34.71 -24.08
N HIS A 409 2.34 33.93 -24.98
CA HIS A 409 1.33 32.92 -24.65
C HIS A 409 1.90 31.82 -23.73
N GLU A 410 3.11 31.32 -24.03
CA GLU A 410 3.80 30.33 -23.22
C GLU A 410 4.10 30.83 -21.80
N ARG A 411 4.65 32.05 -21.68
CA ARG A 411 4.96 32.66 -20.37
C ARG A 411 3.71 32.86 -19.52
N VAL A 412 2.62 33.34 -20.13
CA VAL A 412 1.35 33.54 -19.42
C VAL A 412 0.75 32.21 -18.97
N ARG A 413 0.76 31.18 -19.83
CA ARG A 413 0.30 29.83 -19.46
C ARG A 413 1.15 29.19 -18.35
N ALA A 414 2.46 29.41 -18.34
CA ALA A 414 3.35 28.89 -17.30
C ALA A 414 3.00 29.42 -15.89
N LEU A 415 2.29 30.54 -15.81
CA LEU A 415 1.81 31.16 -14.57
C LEU A 415 0.30 30.96 -14.35
N SER A 416 -0.30 29.98 -15.03
CA SER A 416 -1.75 29.70 -14.98
C SER A 416 -2.63 30.89 -15.37
N GLY A 417 -2.10 31.81 -16.19
CA GLY A 417 -2.81 32.96 -16.70
C GLY A 417 -3.46 32.72 -18.06
N SER A 418 -4.19 33.74 -18.53
CA SER A 418 -4.79 33.77 -19.85
C SER A 418 -4.30 34.98 -20.65
N LEU A 419 -4.02 34.76 -21.93
CA LEU A 419 -3.68 35.80 -22.90
C LEU A 419 -4.68 35.72 -24.05
N SER A 420 -5.37 36.82 -24.34
CA SER A 420 -6.28 36.93 -25.47
C SER A 420 -5.89 38.11 -26.34
N LEU A 421 -5.78 37.85 -27.65
CA LEU A 421 -5.66 38.86 -28.67
C LEU A 421 -7.02 38.98 -29.37
N LEU A 422 -7.61 40.17 -29.39
CA LEU A 422 -8.94 40.37 -29.97
C LEU A 422 -8.98 41.70 -30.72
N ARG A 423 -9.79 41.74 -31.77
CA ARG A 423 -10.12 42.98 -32.48
C ARG A 423 -11.59 43.30 -32.24
N ALA A 424 -11.88 44.49 -31.76
CA ALA A 424 -13.23 44.98 -31.50
C ALA A 424 -13.27 46.49 -31.78
N ASP A 425 -14.37 46.99 -32.35
CA ASP A 425 -14.58 48.42 -32.64
C ASP A 425 -13.39 49.09 -33.36
N GLU A 426 -12.84 48.41 -34.38
CA GLU A 426 -11.65 48.82 -35.15
C GLU A 426 -10.36 48.98 -34.32
N ARG A 427 -10.33 48.45 -33.10
CA ARG A 427 -9.17 48.46 -32.21
C ARG A 427 -8.65 47.07 -31.95
N THR A 428 -7.35 46.98 -31.74
CA THR A 428 -6.66 45.75 -31.37
C THR A 428 -6.41 45.75 -29.87
N TYR A 429 -6.70 44.63 -29.22
CA TYR A 429 -6.54 44.47 -27.78
C TYR A 429 -5.65 43.27 -27.49
N VAL A 430 -4.62 43.50 -26.68
CA VAL A 430 -3.83 42.48 -26.00
C VAL A 430 -4.28 42.47 -24.55
N ARG A 431 -5.01 41.44 -24.14
CA ARG A 431 -5.43 41.27 -22.74
C ARG A 431 -4.71 40.11 -22.11
N CYS A 432 -4.11 40.36 -20.95
CA CYS A 432 -3.46 39.35 -20.14
C CYS A 432 -4.03 39.36 -18.72
N ARG A 433 -4.32 38.18 -18.19
CA ARG A 433 -4.73 37.98 -16.80
C ARG A 433 -3.83 36.96 -16.13
N LEU A 434 -3.21 37.32 -15.01
CA LEU A 434 -2.34 36.42 -14.23
C LEU A 434 -2.89 36.29 -12.80
N PRO A 435 -3.11 35.06 -12.28
CA PRO A 435 -3.55 34.87 -10.90
C PRO A 435 -2.44 35.26 -9.92
N LEU A 436 -2.81 35.99 -8.86
CA LEU A 436 -1.89 36.37 -7.78
C LEU A 436 -1.65 35.22 -6.80
N GLY A 437 -2.65 34.35 -6.59
CA GLY A 437 -2.55 33.06 -5.89
C GLY A 437 -2.14 33.14 -4.41
N GLU A 438 -2.94 32.55 -3.52
CA GLU A 438 -2.54 32.25 -2.14
C GLU A 438 -1.25 31.41 -2.12
N VAL A 439 -0.34 31.75 -1.21
CA VAL A 439 0.76 30.86 -0.81
C VAL A 439 0.13 29.52 -0.41
N PRO A 440 0.55 28.37 -0.99
CA PRO A 440 0.12 27.10 -0.45
C PRO A 440 0.67 27.01 0.97
N ILE A 441 -0.23 27.10 1.96
CA ILE A 441 0.10 26.81 3.34
C ILE A 441 0.44 25.31 3.38
N SER A 442 1.73 25.01 3.35
CA SER A 442 2.23 23.72 3.80
C SER A 442 2.02 23.62 5.30
N THR A 443 1.02 22.86 5.73
CA THR A 443 0.92 22.30 7.09
C THR A 443 0.85 20.80 7.01
#